data_AF-A0A348B2B7-F1
#
_entry.id   AF-A0A348B2B7-F1
#
_cell.length_a   1.000
_cell.length_b   1.000
_cell.length_c   1.000
_cell.angle_alpha   90.00
_cell.angle_beta   90.00
_cell.angle_gamma   90.00
#
_symmetry.space_group_name_H-M   'P 1'
#
loop_
_entity.id
_entity.type
_entity.pdbx_description
1 polymer ?
#
loop_
_entity_poly.entity_id
_entity_poly.type
_entity_poly.pdbx_seq_one_letter_code
_entity_poly.pdbx_strand_id
1 'polypeptide(L)'
;MRANAEDYMTLALLAERMEAVGRTEEAKLLREKAAVELGHAKAIFETLVKAEGLQATAKELADVEDLQHVSEYNVVAMKAKEEGHPDIEKMLCSFAEQEKGIAEVLKRTAKAL
;
A
#
# COMPACT_ATOMS: atom_id res chain seq x y z
N MET A 1 6.75 8.64 -4.29
CA MET A 1 5.47 8.50 -3.60
C MET A 1 5.45 7.29 -2.68
N ARG A 2 5.79 6.08 -3.15
CA ARG A 2 5.64 4.84 -2.37
C ARG A 2 6.41 4.81 -1.05
N ALA A 3 7.68 5.23 -1.04
CA ALA A 3 8.48 5.30 0.18
C ALA A 3 7.79 6.09 1.31
N ASN A 4 7.28 7.30 1.05
CA ASN A 4 6.60 8.08 2.09
C ASN A 4 5.24 7.49 2.51
N ALA A 5 4.55 6.79 1.62
CA ALA A 5 3.32 6.08 1.96
C ALA A 5 3.62 4.83 2.83
N GLU A 6 4.68 4.10 2.52
CA GLU A 6 5.17 2.95 3.29
C GLU A 6 5.70 3.39 4.67
N ASP A 7 6.45 4.49 4.72
CA ASP A 7 6.93 5.09 5.98
C ASP A 7 5.76 5.55 6.85
N TYR A 8 4.75 6.21 6.26
CA TYR A 8 3.51 6.56 6.95
C TYR A 8 2.85 5.33 7.59
N MET A 9 2.62 4.29 6.79
CA MET A 9 1.96 3.07 7.26
C MET A 9 2.76 2.38 8.35
N THR A 10 4.08 2.30 8.20
CA THR A 10 4.97 1.68 9.18
C THR A 10 4.94 2.42 10.53
N LEU A 11 5.04 3.75 10.50
CA LEU A 11 4.97 4.59 11.69
C LEU A 11 3.60 4.50 12.38
N ALA A 12 2.52 4.48 11.60
CA ALA A 12 1.16 4.35 12.11
C ALA A 12 0.93 3.00 12.80
N LEU A 13 1.32 1.89 12.16
CA LEU A 13 1.21 0.54 12.73
C LEU A 13 2.08 0.39 13.98
N LEU A 14 3.28 0.97 13.99
CA LEU A 14 4.13 0.98 15.18
C LEU A 14 3.47 1.76 16.33
N ALA A 15 2.84 2.91 16.04
CA ALA A 15 2.11 3.68 17.04
C ALA A 15 0.96 2.88 17.66
N GLU A 16 0.19 2.14 16.86
CA GLU A 16 -0.87 1.26 17.36
C GLU A 16 -0.33 0.19 18.31
N ARG A 17 0.82 -0.41 17.97
CA ARG A 17 1.48 -1.39 18.84
C ARG A 17 1.99 -0.77 20.14
N MET A 18 2.55 0.44 20.07
CA MET A 18 3.01 1.17 21.26
C MET A 18 1.84 1.49 22.19
N GLU A 19 0.70 1.91 21.66
CA GLU A 19 -0.51 2.15 22.44
C GLU A 19 -1.05 0.88 23.08
N ALA A 20 -1.07 -0.24 22.35
CA ALA A 20 -1.51 -1.53 22.86
C ALA A 20 -0.66 -2.04 24.05
N VAL A 21 0.59 -1.58 24.18
CA VAL A 21 1.48 -1.91 25.32
C VAL A 21 1.59 -0.77 26.34
N GLY A 22 0.69 0.23 26.30
CA GLY A 22 0.61 1.31 27.28
C GLY A 22 1.65 2.43 27.10
N ARG A 23 2.37 2.48 25.98
CA ARG A 23 3.36 3.52 25.62
C ARG A 23 2.67 4.65 24.86
N THR A 24 1.74 5.34 25.51
CA THR A 24 0.83 6.30 24.85
C THR A 24 1.54 7.57 24.35
N GLU A 25 2.57 8.03 25.05
CA GLU A 25 3.35 9.22 24.62
C GLU A 25 4.21 8.92 23.40
N GLU A 26 4.90 7.78 23.36
CA GLU A 26 5.64 7.34 22.18
C GLU A 26 4.72 7.09 20.99
N ALA A 27 3.55 6.48 21.22
CA ALA A 27 2.54 6.32 20.18
C ALA A 27 2.08 7.67 19.59
N LYS A 28 1.88 8.69 20.44
CA LYS A 28 1.54 10.03 19.99
C LYS A 28 2.64 10.64 19.11
N LEU A 29 3.90 10.57 19.55
CA LEU A 29 5.04 11.08 18.78
C LEU A 29 5.18 10.38 17.43
N LEU A 30 4.99 9.06 17.38
CA LEU A 30 5.00 8.31 16.13
C LEU A 30 3.88 8.75 15.18
N ARG A 31 2.68 9.03 15.69
CA ARG A 31 1.57 9.56 14.88
C ARG A 31 1.86 10.93 14.31
N GLU A 32 2.51 11.80 15.07
CA GLU A 32 2.95 13.11 14.57
C GLU A 32 3.93 12.95 13.40
N LYS A 33 4.85 11.98 13.46
CA LYS A 33 5.77 11.68 12.34
C LYS A 33 5.07 11.02 11.16
N ALA A 34 4.14 10.10 11.41
CA ALA A 34 3.32 9.53 10.35
C ALA A 34 2.57 10.65 9.59
N ALA A 35 1.97 11.62 10.29
CA ALA A 35 1.28 12.74 9.65
C ALA A 35 2.20 13.58 8.74
N VAL A 36 3.48 13.73 9.09
CA VAL A 36 4.48 14.38 8.23
C VAL A 36 4.70 13.58 6.95
N GLU A 37 4.90 12.26 7.03
CA GLU A 37 5.10 11.43 5.84
C GLU A 37 3.87 11.37 4.94
N LEU A 38 2.65 11.39 5.51
CA LEU A 38 1.43 11.56 4.75
C LEU A 38 1.41 12.91 4.00
N GLY A 39 1.90 13.98 4.64
CA GLY A 39 2.08 15.28 4.01
C GLY A 39 3.03 15.23 2.82
N HIS A 40 4.19 14.56 2.97
CA HIS A 40 5.15 14.35 1.88
C HIS A 40 4.52 13.55 0.72
N ALA A 41 3.83 12.45 1.03
CA ALA A 41 3.17 11.61 0.03
C ALA A 41 2.13 12.41 -0.78
N LYS A 42 1.31 13.24 -0.10
CA LYS A 42 0.31 14.12 -0.74
C LYS A 42 0.96 15.15 -1.65
N ALA A 43 2.00 15.85 -1.17
CA ALA A 43 2.68 16.87 -1.97
C ALA A 43 3.30 16.29 -3.25
N ILE A 44 3.90 15.10 -3.16
CA ILE A 44 4.44 14.39 -4.32
C ILE A 44 3.31 13.98 -5.28
N PHE A 45 2.21 13.40 -4.76
CA PHE A 45 1.07 13.00 -5.58
C PHE A 45 0.45 14.19 -6.33
N GLU A 46 0.23 15.31 -5.64
CA GLU A 46 -0.26 16.54 -6.28
C GLU A 46 0.69 17.06 -7.36
N THR A 47 2.00 16.91 -7.17
CA THR A 47 3.00 17.31 -8.16
C THR A 47 2.93 16.43 -9.41
N LEU A 48 2.78 15.12 -9.25
CA LEU A 48 2.59 14.18 -10.36
C LEU A 48 1.30 14.48 -11.13
N VAL A 49 0.19 14.68 -10.41
CA VAL A 49 -1.10 15.04 -11.03
C VAL A 49 -1.00 16.34 -11.83
N LYS A 50 -0.26 17.34 -11.34
CA LYS A 50 -0.01 18.60 -12.07
C LYS A 50 0.85 18.39 -13.31
N ALA A 51 1.83 17.50 -13.25
CA ALA A 51 2.76 17.25 -14.35
C ALA A 51 2.14 16.39 -15.47
N GLU A 52 1.37 15.37 -15.10
CA GLU A 52 0.94 14.31 -16.02
C GLU A 52 -0.58 14.28 -16.24
N GLY A 53 -1.34 14.92 -15.36
CA GLY A 53 -2.79 14.90 -15.36
C GLY A 53 -3.36 13.72 -14.56
N LEU A 54 -4.49 13.97 -13.89
CA LEU A 54 -5.11 13.02 -12.96
C LEU A 54 -5.46 11.67 -13.62
N GLN A 55 -5.89 11.68 -14.88
CA GLN A 55 -6.20 10.47 -15.64
C GLN A 55 -4.96 9.61 -15.89
N ALA A 56 -3.85 10.23 -16.29
CA ALA A 56 -2.60 9.51 -16.55
C ALA A 56 -2.04 8.89 -15.26
N THR A 57 -2.04 9.67 -14.17
CA THR A 57 -1.62 9.19 -12.85
C THR A 57 -2.47 8.00 -12.38
N ALA A 58 -3.80 8.06 -12.54
CA ALA A 58 -4.69 6.96 -12.17
C ALA A 58 -4.44 5.69 -13.02
N LYS A 59 -4.14 5.85 -14.31
CA LYS A 59 -3.81 4.73 -15.20
C LYS A 59 -2.47 4.08 -14.83
N GLU A 60 -1.44 4.88 -14.58
CA GLU A 60 -0.13 4.37 -14.16
C GLU A 60 -0.24 3.56 -12.86
N LEU A 61 -1.00 4.04 -11.88
CA LEU A 61 -1.27 3.28 -10.66
C LEU A 61 -1.97 1.96 -10.96
N ALA A 62 -2.96 1.96 -11.86
CA ALA A 62 -3.65 0.72 -12.24
C ALA A 62 -2.70 -0.31 -12.87
N ASP A 63 -1.80 0.14 -13.74
CA ASP A 63 -0.83 -0.72 -14.43
C ASP A 63 0.20 -1.30 -13.43
N VAL A 64 0.58 -0.52 -12.41
CA VAL A 64 1.43 -0.98 -11.30
C VAL A 64 0.76 -2.08 -10.48
N GLU A 65 -0.47 -1.86 -10.03
CA GLU A 65 -1.19 -2.84 -9.18
C GLU A 65 -1.47 -4.14 -9.94
N ASP A 66 -1.76 -4.03 -11.24
CA ASP A 66 -1.87 -5.18 -12.15
C ASP A 66 -0.57 -6.01 -12.21
N LEU A 67 0.61 -5.36 -12.15
CA LEU A 67 1.90 -6.04 -12.19
C LEU A 67 2.25 -6.71 -10.85
N GLN A 68 1.94 -6.07 -9.72
CA GLN A 68 2.20 -6.64 -8.38
C GLN A 68 1.34 -7.89 -8.11
N HIS A 69 0.13 -7.95 -8.66
CA HIS A 69 -0.75 -9.12 -8.60
C HIS A 69 -0.09 -10.42 -9.12
N VAL A 70 0.69 -10.35 -10.21
CA VAL A 70 1.08 -11.56 -10.96
C VAL A 70 2.37 -12.17 -10.43
N SER A 71 3.35 -11.37 -10.01
CA SER A 71 4.70 -11.86 -9.73
C SER A 71 5.04 -11.98 -8.24
N GLU A 72 4.57 -11.08 -7.37
CA GLU A 72 5.10 -11.02 -6.00
C GLU A 72 4.33 -11.95 -5.05
N TYR A 73 3.01 -11.78 -4.96
CA TYR A 73 2.22 -12.60 -4.02
C TYR A 73 2.12 -14.07 -4.43
N ASN A 74 1.95 -14.37 -5.73
CA ASN A 74 1.84 -15.76 -6.19
C ASN A 74 3.15 -16.55 -6.00
N VAL A 75 4.30 -15.92 -6.24
CA VAL A 75 5.61 -16.57 -6.05
C VAL A 75 5.88 -16.82 -4.57
N VAL A 76 5.59 -15.84 -3.71
CA VAL A 76 5.78 -15.99 -2.26
C VAL A 76 4.76 -16.99 -1.67
N ALA A 77 3.53 -17.02 -2.16
CA ALA A 77 2.51 -17.99 -1.74
C ALA A 77 2.92 -19.43 -2.08
N MET A 78 3.41 -19.68 -3.29
CA MET A 78 3.87 -21.01 -3.70
C MET A 78 5.09 -21.45 -2.89
N LYS A 79 6.03 -20.54 -2.62
CA LYS A 79 7.17 -20.83 -1.75
C LYS A 79 6.75 -21.12 -0.29
N ALA A 80 5.80 -20.36 0.26
CA ALA A 80 5.27 -20.60 1.59
C ALA A 80 4.60 -21.99 1.70
N LYS A 81 3.92 -22.44 0.64
CA LYS A 81 3.37 -23.80 0.54
C LYS A 81 4.46 -24.87 0.53
N GLU A 82 5.51 -24.68 -0.26
CA GLU A 82 6.67 -25.59 -0.32
C GLU A 82 7.39 -25.69 1.03
N GLU A 83 7.44 -24.59 1.79
CA GLU A 83 8.01 -24.51 3.15
C GLU A 83 7.05 -25.02 4.25
N GLY A 84 5.84 -25.45 3.90
CA GLY A 84 4.88 -26.05 4.85
C GLY A 84 4.04 -25.04 5.64
N HIS A 85 3.83 -23.83 5.11
CA HIS A 85 3.04 -22.76 5.71
C HIS A 85 1.72 -22.50 4.93
N PRO A 86 0.74 -23.43 4.97
CA PRO A 86 -0.50 -23.33 4.19
C PRO A 86 -1.38 -22.13 4.58
N ASP A 87 -1.33 -21.69 5.84
CA ASP A 87 -2.07 -20.51 6.28
C ASP A 87 -1.50 -19.22 5.67
N ILE A 88 -0.18 -19.17 5.44
CA ILE A 88 0.50 -18.06 4.80
C ILE A 88 0.21 -18.07 3.29
N GLU A 89 0.26 -19.23 2.62
CA GLU A 89 -0.16 -19.38 1.22
C GLU A 89 -1.58 -18.83 1.03
N LYS A 90 -2.55 -19.30 1.82
CA LYS A 90 -3.95 -18.88 1.71
C LYS A 90 -4.14 -17.38 1.92
N MET A 91 -3.43 -16.80 2.89
CA MET A 91 -3.46 -15.35 3.14
C MET A 91 -2.91 -14.57 1.95
N LEU A 92 -1.75 -14.97 1.40
CA LEU A 92 -1.12 -14.29 0.28
C LEU A 92 -1.94 -14.41 -1.01
N CYS A 93 -2.60 -15.55 -1.26
CA CYS A 93 -3.55 -15.69 -2.37
C CYS A 93 -4.75 -14.75 -2.22
N SER A 94 -5.26 -14.57 -1.00
CA SER A 94 -6.34 -13.59 -0.75
C SER A 94 -5.89 -12.16 -1.00
N PHE A 95 -4.63 -11.81 -0.73
CA PHE A 95 -4.09 -10.48 -1.05
C PHE A 95 -3.96 -10.30 -2.55
N ALA A 96 -3.46 -11.31 -3.28
CA ALA A 96 -3.42 -11.26 -4.75
C ALA A 96 -4.80 -10.97 -5.36
N GLU A 97 -5.86 -11.66 -4.90
CA GLU A 97 -7.23 -11.38 -5.37
C GLU A 97 -7.70 -9.95 -5.07
N GLN A 98 -7.30 -9.38 -3.93
CA GLN A 98 -7.63 -7.99 -3.56
C GLN A 98 -6.92 -6.98 -4.46
N GLU A 99 -5.65 -7.20 -4.80
CA GLU A 99 -4.91 -6.33 -5.74
C GLU A 99 -5.59 -6.27 -7.11
N LYS A 100 -6.19 -7.38 -7.57
CA LYS A 100 -6.98 -7.39 -8.81
C LYS A 100 -8.16 -6.42 -8.72
N GLY A 101 -8.89 -6.47 -7.62
CA GLY A 101 -10.03 -5.59 -7.37
C GLY A 101 -9.61 -4.11 -7.33
N ILE A 102 -8.47 -3.82 -6.73
CA ILE A 102 -7.89 -2.47 -6.67
C ILE A 102 -7.56 -1.99 -8.10
N ALA A 103 -6.85 -2.79 -8.89
CA ALA A 103 -6.50 -2.42 -10.26
C ALA A 103 -7.73 -2.23 -11.16
N GLU A 104 -8.76 -3.06 -11.03
CA GLU A 104 -10.03 -2.90 -11.74
C GLU A 104 -10.75 -1.59 -11.39
N VAL A 105 -10.75 -1.20 -10.11
CA VAL A 105 -11.31 0.08 -9.65
C VAL A 105 -10.50 1.25 -10.20
N LEU A 106 -9.17 1.19 -10.17
CA LEU A 106 -8.30 2.23 -10.72
C LEU A 106 -8.52 2.43 -12.23
N LYS A 107 -8.63 1.34 -13.00
CA LYS A 107 -8.98 1.40 -14.44
C LYS A 107 -10.33 2.06 -14.70
N ARG A 108 -11.34 1.76 -13.88
CA ARG A 108 -12.66 2.38 -14.00
C ARG A 108 -12.63 3.86 -13.67
N THR A 109 -11.89 4.25 -12.63
CA THR A 109 -11.69 5.65 -12.24
C THR A 109 -10.97 6.42 -13.35
N ALA A 110 -9.91 5.86 -13.93
CA ALA A 110 -9.19 6.49 -15.04
C ALA A 110 -10.07 6.70 -16.29
N LYS A 111 -11.03 5.80 -16.56
CA LYS A 111 -12.00 5.96 -17.66
C LYS A 111 -13.06 7.04 -17.41
N ALA A 112 -13.28 7.40 -16.15
CA ALA A 112 -14.29 8.40 -15.75
C ALA A 112 -13.74 9.83 -15.67
N LEU A 113 -12.42 9.99 -15.79
CA LEU A 113 -11.68 11.25 -15.84
C LEU A 113 -11.42 11.65 -17.29
#